data_AF-A0A6P7T582-F1
#
_entry.id   AF-A0A6P7T582-F1
#
_cell.length_a   1.000
_cell.length_b   1.000
_cell.length_c   1.000
_cell.angle_alpha   90.00
_cell.angle_beta   90.00
_cell.angle_gamma   90.00
#
_symmetry.space_group_name_H-M   'P 1'
#
loop_
_entity.id
_entity.type
_entity.pdbx_description
1 polymer ?
#
loop_
_entity_poly.entity_id
_entity_poly.type
_entity_poly.pdbx_seq_one_letter_code
_entity_poly.pdbx_strand_id
1 'polypeptide(L)'
;MNAANFSIRICRYHLLDKNLGQLWPSLNTFCSKLFKSRINIRKLHESSKTSKTVRKEKPPWNILFFGSDAFSLETLKKLIDNMNTSPTPTVQSVEVVCKTTQCLVNNFAEENHLKLYSWPIAVMKNKYDIGVVVSFGCLIPGKIIRMFPHGILNVHASLLPRWRGAAPIIHTIVNGDTVTGVSVMKIRPKKFDIGSILNTKSVPVPQACTSTQLQTLLATEGAEILLHTLSQIPFHEDQEKEQEQANVTYAHKPTTEMTYINWEEQTCDMIDRQYRAFHERVYLKTIWDCKVVKLLDMVDNETAKEYHVDSLLKQKLLVNSSDDVHPGTVLHYKKANCLMIKCLDGWVAFQRIIKGKTMTAQEFQNGFLCKVPANKICKFDSQKNYLYEDIYNKKRTVRS
;
A
#
# COMPACT_ATOMS: atom_id res chain seq x y z
N MET A 1 -48.55 2.73 38.07
CA MET A 1 -49.28 3.81 38.78
C MET A 1 -48.40 4.33 39.91
N ASN A 2 -48.35 5.65 40.03
CA ASN A 2 -47.87 6.49 41.13
C ASN A 2 -46.38 6.77 41.30
N ALA A 3 -46.07 8.03 40.97
CA ALA A 3 -44.98 8.87 41.41
C ALA A 3 -45.14 9.28 42.90
N ALA A 4 -44.06 9.74 43.54
CA ALA A 4 -43.91 11.14 43.97
C ALA A 4 -42.77 11.34 45.00
N ASN A 5 -41.94 12.35 44.68
CA ASN A 5 -41.41 13.42 45.55
C ASN A 5 -40.64 13.08 46.83
N PHE A 6 -39.37 13.51 46.87
CA PHE A 6 -38.73 13.98 48.10
C PHE A 6 -38.02 15.32 47.89
N SER A 7 -38.32 16.24 48.81
CA SER A 7 -37.97 17.66 48.79
C SER A 7 -36.66 17.92 49.53
N ILE A 8 -35.92 18.93 49.06
CA ILE A 8 -34.61 19.37 49.55
C ILE A 8 -34.78 20.23 50.81
N ARG A 9 -34.08 19.88 51.91
CA ARG A 9 -33.93 20.72 53.11
C ARG A 9 -32.50 21.28 53.17
N ILE A 10 -32.41 22.61 53.20
CA ILE A 10 -31.20 23.42 53.41
C ILE A 10 -30.91 23.51 54.91
N CYS A 11 -29.69 23.18 55.34
CA CYS A 11 -29.18 23.50 56.68
C CYS A 11 -28.34 24.78 56.63
N ARG A 12 -28.73 25.75 57.47
CA ARG A 12 -27.96 26.95 57.83
C ARG A 12 -26.89 26.57 58.87
N TYR A 13 -25.69 27.10 58.71
CA TYR A 13 -24.78 27.37 59.83
C TYR A 13 -24.42 28.85 59.83
N HIS A 14 -24.36 29.42 61.03
CA HIS A 14 -24.12 30.82 61.35
C HIS A 14 -23.01 30.87 62.41
N LEU A 15 -22.29 32.00 62.44
CA LEU A 15 -21.45 32.60 63.52
C LEU A 15 -20.00 32.88 63.09
N LEU A 16 -19.70 34.18 62.87
CA LEU A 16 -18.79 35.08 63.62
C LEU A 16 -17.35 35.07 63.03
N ASP A 17 -16.59 36.15 62.86
CA ASP A 17 -16.57 37.46 63.52
C ASP A 17 -15.70 38.48 62.71
N LYS A 18 -15.95 39.78 62.93
CA LYS A 18 -15.04 40.96 62.89
C LYS A 18 -14.41 41.55 61.59
N ASN A 19 -14.94 42.75 61.29
CA ASN A 19 -14.28 44.05 61.01
C ASN A 19 -13.25 44.23 59.89
N LEU A 20 -13.62 45.09 58.93
CA LEU A 20 -12.90 46.20 58.24
C LEU A 20 -13.76 46.48 56.97
N GLY A 21 -14.42 47.61 56.72
CA GLY A 21 -14.18 49.00 57.08
C GLY A 21 -14.06 49.81 55.78
N GLN A 22 -15.10 50.59 55.44
CA GLN A 22 -15.09 51.77 54.53
C GLN A 22 -14.92 51.48 53.01
N LEU A 23 -15.70 51.98 52.03
CA LEU A 23 -16.44 53.24 51.81
C LEU A 23 -17.63 53.04 50.83
N TRP A 24 -18.54 54.02 50.81
CA TRP A 24 -19.90 53.99 50.24
C TRP A 24 -20.01 54.82 48.90
N PRO A 25 -21.20 55.18 48.38
CA PRO A 25 -21.83 54.82 47.07
C PRO A 25 -21.92 55.98 46.05
N SER A 26 -22.60 55.75 44.90
CA SER A 26 -23.76 56.56 44.44
C SER A 26 -24.19 56.11 43.03
N LEU A 27 -25.39 55.55 42.83
CA LEU A 27 -26.71 56.20 42.62
C LEU A 27 -27.11 56.24 41.13
N ASN A 28 -28.29 55.65 40.89
CA ASN A 28 -29.29 55.94 39.85
C ASN A 28 -29.13 57.30 39.15
N THR A 29 -29.37 57.36 37.83
CA THR A 29 -30.67 57.69 37.19
C THR A 29 -30.40 58.05 35.71
N PHE A 30 -31.39 57.83 34.83
CA PHE A 30 -31.81 58.73 33.72
C PHE A 30 -32.00 58.09 32.31
N CYS A 31 -33.26 57.68 32.09
CA CYS A 31 -34.13 57.98 30.93
C CYS A 31 -33.72 57.67 29.47
N SER A 32 -34.37 56.63 28.94
CA SER A 32 -35.32 56.64 27.80
C SER A 32 -35.12 57.57 26.58
N LYS A 33 -35.00 56.96 25.39
CA LYS A 33 -35.64 57.35 24.09
C LYS A 33 -35.40 56.21 23.08
N LEU A 34 -36.38 55.34 22.85
CA LEU A 34 -37.30 55.31 21.68
C LEU A 34 -36.60 55.16 20.31
N PHE A 35 -36.68 53.98 19.66
CA PHE A 35 -37.58 53.74 18.51
C PHE A 35 -37.55 52.28 17.98
N LYS A 36 -38.72 51.63 18.10
CA LYS A 36 -39.41 50.64 17.23
C LYS A 36 -38.57 49.96 16.11
N SER A 37 -38.57 48.62 16.01
CA SER A 37 -39.67 47.91 15.35
C SER A 37 -39.82 46.43 15.77
N ARG A 38 -41.08 46.00 15.87
CA ARG A 38 -41.53 44.64 16.13
C ARG A 38 -41.26 43.75 14.91
N ILE A 39 -40.54 42.65 15.11
CA ILE A 39 -40.76 41.43 14.32
C ILE A 39 -41.19 40.30 15.26
N ASN A 40 -42.20 39.59 14.79
CA ASN A 40 -43.10 38.68 15.46
C ASN A 40 -42.39 37.34 15.79
N ILE A 41 -42.12 37.06 17.06
CA ILE A 41 -41.66 35.74 17.52
C ILE A 41 -42.87 34.79 17.59
N ARG A 42 -43.34 34.33 16.43
CA ARG A 42 -44.28 33.19 16.30
C ARG A 42 -44.06 32.49 14.96
N LYS A 43 -42.93 31.79 14.85
CA LYS A 43 -42.70 30.63 13.95
C LYS A 43 -41.29 30.07 14.24
N LEU A 44 -41.16 29.38 15.38
CA LEU A 44 -40.02 28.52 15.68
C LEU A 44 -40.56 27.19 16.20
N HIS A 45 -41.33 26.51 15.35
CA HIS A 45 -41.60 25.07 15.45
C HIS A 45 -41.95 24.58 14.05
N GLU A 46 -40.95 24.64 13.16
CA GLU A 46 -40.96 23.89 11.91
C GLU A 46 -39.69 23.04 11.90
N SER A 47 -39.86 21.79 12.35
CA SER A 47 -39.23 20.63 11.74
C SER A 47 -37.73 20.72 11.48
N SER A 48 -36.91 20.55 12.52
CA SER A 48 -35.65 19.80 12.36
C SER A 48 -35.93 18.31 12.60
N LYS A 49 -36.76 17.69 11.75
CA LYS A 49 -36.64 16.25 11.52
C LYS A 49 -35.33 16.05 10.78
N THR A 50 -34.22 15.99 11.51
CA THR A 50 -33.02 15.30 11.02
C THR A 50 -33.50 13.89 10.71
N SER A 51 -33.68 13.58 9.43
CA SER A 51 -33.87 12.22 8.94
C SER A 51 -32.72 11.40 9.52
N LYS A 52 -33.00 10.67 10.61
CA LYS A 52 -32.07 9.67 11.13
C LYS A 52 -31.98 8.65 10.02
N THR A 53 -30.85 8.63 9.33
CA THR A 53 -30.47 7.54 8.42
C THR A 53 -30.71 6.23 9.13
N VAL A 54 -31.70 5.47 8.65
CA VAL A 54 -31.97 4.12 9.14
C VAL A 54 -30.81 3.25 8.65
N ARG A 55 -29.93 2.87 9.58
CA ARG A 55 -28.85 1.93 9.31
C ARG A 55 -29.48 0.55 9.12
N LYS A 56 -29.23 -0.08 7.98
CA LYS A 56 -29.69 -1.44 7.73
C LYS A 56 -28.84 -2.40 8.57
N GLU A 57 -29.47 -3.31 9.30
CA GLU A 57 -28.74 -4.18 10.24
C GLU A 57 -28.31 -5.53 9.62
N LYS A 58 -28.82 -5.88 8.43
CA LYS A 58 -28.58 -7.18 7.78
C LYS A 58 -28.46 -7.06 6.25
N PRO A 59 -27.72 -7.95 5.57
CA PRO A 59 -27.71 -8.04 4.11
C PRO A 59 -29.10 -8.32 3.52
N PRO A 60 -29.31 -8.09 2.21
CA PRO A 60 -28.30 -7.75 1.19
C PRO A 60 -27.95 -6.24 1.13
N TRP A 61 -26.71 -5.87 0.80
CA TRP A 61 -26.23 -4.47 0.87
C TRP A 61 -26.21 -3.74 -0.47
N ASN A 62 -26.52 -2.45 -0.46
CA ASN A 62 -26.26 -1.56 -1.60
C ASN A 62 -24.83 -1.01 -1.50
N ILE A 63 -23.97 -1.38 -2.46
CA ILE A 63 -22.53 -1.11 -2.42
C ILE A 63 -22.15 -0.06 -3.46
N LEU A 64 -21.35 0.93 -3.05
CA LEU A 64 -20.56 1.74 -3.98
C LEU A 64 -19.11 1.24 -3.97
N PHE A 65 -18.70 0.65 -5.08
CA PHE A 65 -17.38 0.04 -5.25
C PHE A 65 -16.40 1.03 -5.88
N PHE A 66 -15.19 1.12 -5.34
CA PHE A 66 -14.10 1.98 -5.82
C PHE A 66 -12.88 1.12 -6.16
N GLY A 67 -12.49 1.07 -7.43
CA GLY A 67 -11.38 0.25 -7.90
C GLY A 67 -10.92 0.62 -9.30
N SER A 68 -9.81 0.06 -9.77
CA SER A 68 -9.28 0.36 -11.11
C SER A 68 -8.40 -0.75 -11.72
N ASP A 69 -7.71 -1.55 -10.91
CA ASP A 69 -6.74 -2.54 -11.40
C ASP A 69 -7.24 -3.99 -11.32
N ALA A 70 -6.38 -4.94 -11.75
CA ALA A 70 -6.70 -6.36 -11.75
C ALA A 70 -6.97 -6.92 -10.34
N PHE A 71 -6.30 -6.40 -9.31
CA PHE A 71 -6.53 -6.83 -7.93
C PHE A 71 -7.94 -6.47 -7.48
N SER A 72 -8.38 -5.23 -7.76
CA SER A 72 -9.74 -4.78 -7.46
C SER A 72 -10.82 -5.44 -8.32
N LEU A 73 -10.50 -5.81 -9.56
CA LEU A 73 -11.42 -6.49 -10.47
C LEU A 73 -11.91 -7.84 -9.91
N GLU A 74 -11.03 -8.63 -9.30
CA GLU A 74 -11.42 -9.92 -8.71
C GLU A 74 -12.44 -9.75 -7.58
N THR A 75 -12.31 -8.68 -6.80
CA THR A 75 -13.32 -8.34 -5.78
C THR A 75 -14.65 -7.95 -6.42
N LEU A 76 -14.65 -7.12 -7.47
CA LEU A 76 -15.88 -6.71 -8.16
C LEU A 76 -16.62 -7.92 -8.76
N LYS A 77 -15.90 -8.82 -9.45
CA LYS A 77 -16.46 -10.09 -9.97
C LYS A 77 -17.17 -10.87 -8.89
N LYS A 78 -16.50 -11.09 -7.75
CA LYS A 78 -17.06 -11.85 -6.62
C LYS A 78 -18.34 -11.23 -6.05
N LEU A 79 -18.42 -9.89 -5.98
CA LEU A 79 -19.62 -9.18 -5.53
C LEU A 79 -20.79 -9.36 -6.50
N ILE A 80 -20.53 -9.28 -7.82
CA ILE A 80 -21.55 -9.50 -8.86
C ILE A 80 -22.03 -10.96 -8.85
N ASP A 81 -21.09 -11.91 -8.77
CA ASP A 81 -21.43 -13.33 -8.71
C ASP A 81 -22.32 -13.61 -7.50
N ASN A 82 -22.00 -13.05 -6.33
CA ASN A 82 -22.84 -13.19 -5.15
C ASN A 82 -24.25 -12.59 -5.34
N MET A 83 -24.33 -11.42 -5.96
CA MET A 83 -25.61 -10.74 -6.25
C MET A 83 -26.50 -11.54 -7.20
N ASN A 84 -25.90 -12.19 -8.21
CA ASN A 84 -26.64 -12.84 -9.29
C ASN A 84 -26.92 -14.32 -9.05
N THR A 85 -26.05 -15.03 -8.33
CA THR A 85 -26.10 -16.50 -8.24
C THR A 85 -26.45 -17.04 -6.85
N SER A 86 -26.28 -16.24 -5.78
CA SER A 86 -26.56 -16.71 -4.42
C SER A 86 -28.06 -16.78 -4.15
N PRO A 87 -28.59 -17.88 -3.58
CA PRO A 87 -29.99 -17.94 -3.14
C PRO A 87 -30.27 -16.99 -1.95
N THR A 88 -29.23 -16.66 -1.18
CA THR A 88 -29.26 -15.69 -0.08
C THR A 88 -28.16 -14.65 -0.31
N PRO A 89 -28.39 -13.67 -1.21
CA PRO A 89 -27.35 -12.72 -1.58
C PRO A 89 -26.95 -11.85 -0.38
N THR A 90 -25.65 -11.61 -0.26
CA THR A 90 -25.09 -10.60 0.65
C THR A 90 -25.08 -9.22 -0.01
N VAL A 91 -25.08 -9.17 -1.34
CA VAL A 91 -25.04 -7.95 -2.14
C VAL A 91 -26.38 -7.74 -2.84
N GLN A 92 -26.99 -6.58 -2.65
CA GLN A 92 -28.26 -6.19 -3.28
C GLN A 92 -28.04 -5.47 -4.60
N SER A 93 -27.05 -4.57 -4.62
CA SER A 93 -26.69 -3.79 -5.78
C SER A 93 -25.22 -3.37 -5.68
N VAL A 94 -24.58 -3.23 -6.83
CA VAL A 94 -23.23 -2.67 -6.95
C VAL A 94 -23.25 -1.58 -8.01
N GLU A 95 -22.77 -0.40 -7.64
CA GLU A 95 -22.41 0.65 -8.59
C GLU A 95 -20.92 0.95 -8.44
N VAL A 96 -20.28 1.45 -9.51
CA VAL A 96 -18.83 1.46 -9.62
C VAL A 96 -18.30 2.88 -9.79
N VAL A 97 -17.21 3.18 -9.10
CA VAL A 97 -16.46 4.43 -9.21
C VAL A 97 -15.04 4.11 -9.66
N CYS A 98 -14.67 4.65 -10.83
CA CYS A 98 -13.33 4.52 -11.37
C CYS A 98 -12.64 5.87 -11.44
N LYS A 99 -11.31 5.89 -11.31
CA LYS A 99 -10.52 7.12 -11.50
C LYS A 99 -10.43 7.51 -12.97
N THR A 100 -10.33 6.53 -13.85
CA THR A 100 -10.24 6.70 -15.29
C THR A 100 -11.29 5.83 -15.98
N THR A 101 -11.75 6.29 -17.14
CA THR A 101 -12.68 5.51 -17.98
C THR A 101 -11.98 4.35 -18.69
N GLN A 102 -10.65 4.38 -18.81
CA GLN A 102 -9.86 3.30 -19.38
C GLN A 102 -9.17 2.52 -18.26
N CYS A 103 -9.89 1.59 -17.63
CA CYS A 103 -9.29 0.67 -16.66
C CYS A 103 -10.05 -0.66 -16.63
N LEU A 104 -9.40 -1.71 -16.12
CA LEU A 104 -9.95 -3.07 -16.14
C LEU A 104 -11.31 -3.17 -15.44
N VAL A 105 -11.46 -2.45 -14.32
CA VAL A 105 -12.73 -2.37 -13.58
C VAL A 105 -13.81 -1.63 -14.36
N ASN A 106 -13.46 -0.54 -15.07
CA ASN A 106 -14.42 0.20 -15.86
C ASN A 106 -14.95 -0.67 -17.02
N ASN A 107 -14.05 -1.26 -17.81
CA ASN A 107 -14.42 -2.11 -18.95
C ASN A 107 -15.35 -3.26 -18.51
N PHE A 108 -15.00 -3.96 -17.43
CA PHE A 108 -15.81 -5.04 -16.90
C PHE A 108 -17.18 -4.56 -16.40
N ALA A 109 -17.24 -3.38 -15.78
CA ALA A 109 -18.49 -2.78 -15.33
C ALA A 109 -19.40 -2.39 -16.52
N GLU A 110 -18.85 -1.89 -17.63
CA GLU A 110 -19.61 -1.61 -18.86
C GLU A 110 -20.17 -2.90 -19.48
N GLU A 111 -19.34 -3.95 -19.59
CA GLU A 111 -19.73 -5.27 -20.09
C GLU A 111 -20.87 -5.91 -19.27
N ASN A 112 -20.89 -5.67 -17.96
CA ASN A 112 -21.93 -6.16 -17.04
C ASN A 112 -23.06 -5.14 -16.79
N HIS A 113 -23.12 -4.06 -17.58
CA HIS A 113 -24.14 -3.01 -17.51
C HIS A 113 -24.31 -2.37 -16.12
N LEU A 114 -23.22 -2.27 -15.35
CA LEU A 114 -23.22 -1.60 -14.05
C LEU A 114 -23.21 -0.08 -14.22
N LYS A 115 -23.86 0.61 -13.28
CA LYS A 115 -23.80 2.08 -13.24
C LYS A 115 -22.41 2.55 -12.84
N LEU A 116 -21.83 3.40 -13.67
CA LEU A 116 -20.48 3.95 -13.52
C LEU A 116 -20.49 5.42 -13.12
N TYR A 117 -19.52 5.79 -12.28
CA TYR A 117 -19.17 7.17 -11.95
C TYR A 117 -17.68 7.41 -12.14
N SER A 118 -17.35 8.61 -12.62
CA SER A 118 -15.98 9.10 -12.62
C SER A 118 -15.63 9.73 -11.28
N TRP A 119 -14.45 9.42 -10.76
CA TRP A 119 -13.90 10.13 -9.60
C TRP A 119 -13.42 11.53 -9.98
N PRO A 120 -13.70 12.59 -9.17
CA PRO A 120 -14.40 12.56 -7.89
C PRO A 120 -15.93 12.53 -8.01
N ILE A 121 -16.58 11.84 -7.07
CA ILE A 121 -18.05 11.75 -7.03
C ILE A 121 -18.69 12.88 -6.18
N ALA A 122 -19.93 13.23 -6.52
CA ALA A 122 -20.77 14.07 -5.70
C ALA A 122 -21.30 13.33 -4.45
N VAL A 123 -21.72 14.09 -3.44
CA VAL A 123 -22.30 13.52 -2.21
C VAL A 123 -23.72 13.03 -2.49
N MET A 124 -23.96 11.73 -2.31
CA MET A 124 -25.26 11.07 -2.50
C MET A 124 -25.71 10.41 -1.18
N LYS A 125 -26.32 11.20 -0.29
CA LYS A 125 -26.73 10.69 1.02
C LYS A 125 -27.79 9.59 0.88
N ASN A 126 -27.65 8.55 1.70
CA ASN A 126 -28.65 7.49 1.92
C ASN A 126 -28.95 6.62 0.69
N LYS A 127 -28.04 6.61 -0.29
CA LYS A 127 -28.18 5.77 -1.48
C LYS A 127 -27.54 4.39 -1.30
N TYR A 128 -26.45 4.31 -0.54
CA TYR A 128 -25.67 3.10 -0.34
C TYR A 128 -25.51 2.82 1.15
N ASP A 129 -25.47 1.54 1.51
CA ASP A 129 -25.31 1.08 2.89
C ASP A 129 -23.82 1.08 3.28
N ILE A 130 -22.95 0.75 2.33
CA ILE A 130 -21.51 0.60 2.53
C ILE A 130 -20.71 0.95 1.28
N GLY A 131 -19.53 1.54 1.48
CA GLY A 131 -18.55 1.69 0.41
C GLY A 131 -17.51 0.58 0.49
N VAL A 132 -17.03 0.12 -0.66
CA VAL A 132 -15.92 -0.83 -0.75
C VAL A 132 -14.85 -0.21 -1.62
N VAL A 133 -13.65 -0.02 -1.07
CA VAL A 133 -12.49 0.46 -1.83
C VAL A 133 -11.45 -0.64 -1.93
N VAL A 134 -10.92 -0.87 -3.12
CA VAL A 134 -9.87 -1.87 -3.36
C VAL A 134 -8.92 -1.30 -4.40
N SER A 135 -7.64 -1.16 -4.06
CA SER A 135 -6.58 -0.66 -4.96
C SER A 135 -6.96 0.59 -5.78
N PHE A 136 -7.66 1.54 -5.16
CA PHE A 136 -8.20 2.71 -5.86
C PHE A 136 -7.18 3.86 -6.03
N GLY A 137 -6.17 3.93 -5.15
CA GLY A 137 -5.08 4.90 -5.25
C GLY A 137 -5.47 6.37 -4.94
N CYS A 138 -6.65 6.63 -4.38
CA CYS A 138 -7.08 7.97 -3.99
C CYS A 138 -7.53 8.01 -2.52
N LEU A 139 -7.18 9.10 -1.82
CA LEU A 139 -7.73 9.39 -0.50
C LEU A 139 -9.21 9.76 -0.64
N ILE A 140 -10.07 9.05 0.08
CA ILE A 140 -11.50 9.35 0.10
C ILE A 140 -11.77 10.48 1.11
N PRO A 141 -12.36 11.62 0.69
CA PRO A 141 -12.67 12.71 1.60
C PRO A 141 -13.67 12.28 2.67
N GLY A 142 -13.52 12.81 3.90
CA GLY A 142 -14.41 12.46 5.01
C GLY A 142 -15.90 12.75 4.75
N LYS A 143 -16.21 13.72 3.87
CA LYS A 143 -17.60 13.98 3.43
C LYS A 143 -18.22 12.83 2.64
N ILE A 144 -17.40 12.09 1.88
CA ILE A 144 -17.82 10.91 1.13
C ILE A 144 -17.91 9.70 2.07
N ILE A 145 -16.93 9.50 2.96
CA ILE A 145 -16.96 8.40 3.95
C ILE A 145 -18.25 8.44 4.78
N ARG A 146 -18.68 9.64 5.21
CA ARG A 146 -19.90 9.83 6.02
C ARG A 146 -21.22 9.63 5.25
N MET A 147 -21.19 9.36 3.94
CA MET A 147 -22.40 9.01 3.19
C MET A 147 -22.92 7.61 3.51
N PHE A 148 -22.02 6.73 3.99
CA PHE A 148 -22.28 5.32 4.17
C PHE A 148 -22.54 5.01 5.64
N PRO A 149 -23.71 4.46 6.00
CA PRO A 149 -24.03 4.08 7.38
C PRO A 149 -23.00 3.15 8.05
N HIS A 150 -22.43 2.19 7.31
CA HIS A 150 -21.35 1.32 7.80
C HIS A 150 -19.94 1.82 7.45
N GLY A 151 -19.82 3.03 6.91
CA GLY A 151 -18.57 3.59 6.44
C GLY A 151 -18.09 2.95 5.13
N ILE A 152 -16.77 2.97 4.93
CA ILE A 152 -16.14 2.41 3.74
C ILE A 152 -15.08 1.40 4.19
N LEU A 153 -15.15 0.18 3.66
CA LEU A 153 -14.17 -0.88 3.89
C LEU A 153 -13.11 -0.85 2.80
N ASN A 154 -11.86 -1.15 3.17
CA ASN A 154 -10.75 -1.40 2.27
C ASN A 154 -10.29 -2.84 2.38
N VAL A 155 -9.97 -3.46 1.24
CA VAL A 155 -9.26 -4.74 1.18
C VAL A 155 -7.78 -4.44 0.95
N HIS A 156 -6.97 -4.66 1.98
CA HIS A 156 -5.54 -4.38 1.98
C HIS A 156 -4.72 -5.67 1.87
N ALA A 157 -3.79 -5.73 0.91
CA ALA A 157 -3.02 -6.94 0.59
C ALA A 157 -1.81 -7.19 1.52
N SER A 158 -2.02 -7.04 2.82
CA SER A 158 -1.09 -7.48 3.86
C SER A 158 -1.83 -7.79 5.17
N LEU A 159 -1.10 -8.37 6.13
CA LEU A 159 -1.50 -8.44 7.53
C LEU A 159 -1.16 -7.13 8.24
N LEU A 160 -2.14 -6.21 8.33
CA LEU A 160 -1.97 -4.94 9.03
C LEU A 160 -1.71 -5.19 10.53
N PRO A 161 -0.86 -4.39 11.19
CA PRO A 161 -0.29 -3.10 10.75
C PRO A 161 0.97 -3.19 9.88
N ARG A 162 1.46 -4.39 9.53
CA ARG A 162 2.61 -4.56 8.65
C ARG A 162 2.23 -4.17 7.22
N TRP A 163 3.13 -3.46 6.54
CA TRP A 163 3.00 -3.03 5.14
C TRP A 163 1.83 -2.10 4.85
N ARG A 164 1.62 -1.06 5.67
CA ARG A 164 0.74 0.06 5.31
C ARG A 164 1.26 0.77 4.06
N GLY A 165 0.39 1.12 3.12
CA GLY A 165 0.74 1.93 1.96
C GLY A 165 0.56 1.23 0.61
N ALA A 166 1.27 1.75 -0.39
CA ALA A 166 0.93 1.56 -1.80
C ALA A 166 1.38 0.22 -2.41
N ALA A 167 2.34 -0.49 -1.82
CA ALA A 167 2.93 -1.67 -2.47
C ALA A 167 3.23 -2.86 -1.53
N PRO A 168 2.26 -3.29 -0.70
CA PRO A 168 2.47 -4.34 0.30
C PRO A 168 3.02 -5.65 -0.28
N ILE A 169 2.56 -6.06 -1.47
CA ILE A 169 2.97 -7.30 -2.15
C ILE A 169 4.47 -7.29 -2.49
N ILE A 170 4.96 -6.17 -3.04
CA ILE A 170 6.38 -6.02 -3.40
C ILE A 170 7.24 -6.07 -2.15
N HIS A 171 6.85 -5.33 -1.11
CA HIS A 171 7.60 -5.31 0.15
C HIS A 171 7.58 -6.66 0.87
N THR A 172 6.47 -7.39 0.82
CA THR A 172 6.38 -8.77 1.32
C THR A 172 7.48 -9.65 0.71
N ILE A 173 7.61 -9.63 -0.62
CA ILE A 173 8.59 -10.46 -1.33
C ILE A 173 10.03 -9.98 -1.07
N VAL A 174 10.30 -8.68 -1.22
CA VAL A 174 11.66 -8.11 -1.03
C VAL A 174 12.19 -8.40 0.36
N ASN A 175 11.36 -8.29 1.40
CA ASN A 175 11.77 -8.51 2.78
C ASN A 175 11.82 -10.01 3.16
N GLY A 176 11.41 -10.91 2.27
CA GLY A 176 11.46 -12.35 2.51
C GLY A 176 10.45 -12.83 3.53
N ASP A 177 9.30 -12.17 3.62
CA ASP A 177 8.22 -12.61 4.49
C ASP A 177 7.73 -14.00 4.02
N THR A 178 7.69 -14.96 4.94
CA THR A 178 7.20 -16.32 4.66
C THR A 178 5.67 -16.44 4.77
N VAL A 179 5.05 -15.45 5.42
CA VAL A 179 3.61 -15.36 5.63
C VAL A 179 3.17 -13.91 5.35
N THR A 180 2.07 -13.78 4.63
CA THR A 180 1.39 -12.51 4.38
C THR A 180 -0.12 -12.73 4.56
N GLY A 181 -0.94 -11.87 3.98
CA GLY A 181 -2.37 -12.06 4.02
C GLY A 181 -3.15 -10.89 3.48
N VAL A 182 -4.43 -10.86 3.84
CA VAL A 182 -5.36 -9.80 3.47
C VAL A 182 -6.07 -9.30 4.71
N SER A 183 -6.21 -7.98 4.83
CA SER A 183 -6.93 -7.32 5.91
C SER A 183 -8.12 -6.55 5.35
N VAL A 184 -9.32 -6.78 5.90
CA VAL A 184 -10.48 -5.94 5.67
C VAL A 184 -10.54 -4.91 6.79
N MET A 185 -10.42 -3.63 6.44
CA MET A 185 -10.35 -2.54 7.42
C MET A 185 -11.32 -1.41 7.08
N LYS A 186 -11.74 -0.63 8.06
CA LYS A 186 -12.41 0.65 7.79
C LYS A 186 -11.37 1.67 7.35
N ILE A 187 -11.72 2.54 6.40
CA ILE A 187 -10.83 3.65 6.04
C ILE A 187 -11.05 4.86 6.96
N ARG A 188 -9.99 5.66 7.13
CA ARG A 188 -10.04 6.96 7.80
C ARG A 188 -9.73 8.06 6.79
N PRO A 189 -10.24 9.29 6.97
CA PRO A 189 -9.87 10.39 6.12
C PRO A 189 -8.38 10.75 6.30
N LYS A 190 -7.77 11.37 5.28
CA LYS A 190 -6.42 11.97 5.27
C LYS A 190 -5.21 11.03 5.29
N LYS A 191 -5.32 9.78 5.77
CA LYS A 191 -4.21 8.81 5.80
C LYS A 191 -4.67 7.44 5.30
N PHE A 192 -3.80 6.77 4.54
CA PHE A 192 -4.01 5.40 4.09
C PHE A 192 -3.73 4.39 5.21
N ASP A 193 -4.50 3.31 5.23
CA ASP A 193 -4.20 2.07 5.97
C ASP A 193 -4.02 2.19 7.48
N ILE A 194 -4.58 3.23 8.09
CA ILE A 194 -4.54 3.47 9.54
C ILE A 194 -5.82 3.08 10.28
N GLY A 195 -6.89 2.75 9.55
CA GLY A 195 -8.17 2.49 10.18
C GLY A 195 -8.21 1.10 10.81
N SER A 196 -9.20 0.89 11.64
CA SER A 196 -9.42 -0.34 12.39
C SER A 196 -9.63 -1.55 11.49
N ILE A 197 -9.13 -2.69 11.95
CA ILE A 197 -9.21 -3.96 11.24
C ILE A 197 -10.49 -4.69 11.68
N LEU A 198 -11.26 -5.17 10.73
CA LEU A 198 -12.51 -5.91 10.95
C LEU A 198 -12.30 -7.41 10.79
N ASN A 199 -11.46 -7.81 9.84
CA ASN A 199 -11.17 -9.20 9.55
C ASN A 199 -9.80 -9.35 8.87
N THR A 200 -9.15 -10.50 9.07
CA THR A 200 -7.85 -10.82 8.44
C THR A 200 -7.77 -12.28 8.04
N LYS A 201 -7.10 -12.56 6.92
CA LYS A 201 -6.76 -13.93 6.50
C LYS A 201 -5.27 -14.03 6.25
N SER A 202 -4.62 -14.93 6.98
CA SER A 202 -3.20 -15.26 6.80
C SER A 202 -3.03 -16.23 5.63
N VAL A 203 -1.99 -16.01 4.84
CA VAL A 203 -1.67 -16.79 3.63
C VAL A 203 -0.15 -17.03 3.58
N PRO A 204 0.32 -18.28 3.47
CA PRO A 204 1.73 -18.56 3.23
C PRO A 204 2.19 -17.94 1.91
N VAL A 205 3.37 -17.33 1.89
CA VAL A 205 3.97 -16.82 0.65
C VAL A 205 4.54 -18.01 -0.11
N PRO A 206 4.05 -18.34 -1.32
CA PRO A 206 4.56 -19.49 -2.06
C PRO A 206 6.05 -19.30 -2.39
N GLN A 207 6.82 -20.38 -2.30
CA GLN A 207 8.24 -20.34 -2.63
C GLN A 207 8.45 -19.87 -4.08
N ALA A 208 9.46 -19.03 -4.28
CA ALA A 208 9.82 -18.47 -5.58
C ALA A 208 8.68 -17.73 -6.32
N CYS A 209 7.59 -17.33 -5.65
CA CYS A 209 6.52 -16.61 -6.33
C CYS A 209 6.98 -15.22 -6.78
N THR A 210 6.48 -14.78 -7.94
CA THR A 210 6.60 -13.40 -8.40
C THR A 210 5.54 -12.51 -7.76
N SER A 211 5.71 -11.19 -7.84
CA SER A 211 4.68 -10.25 -7.39
C SER A 211 3.34 -10.44 -8.10
N THR A 212 3.34 -10.83 -9.38
CA THR A 212 2.13 -11.06 -10.17
C THR A 212 1.37 -12.28 -9.63
N GLN A 213 2.07 -13.38 -9.36
CA GLN A 213 1.47 -14.60 -8.79
C GLN A 213 0.91 -14.35 -7.38
N LEU A 214 1.67 -13.66 -6.53
CA LEU A 214 1.21 -13.31 -5.18
C LEU A 214 0.02 -12.34 -5.21
N GLN A 215 -0.01 -11.41 -6.17
CA GLN A 215 -1.14 -10.51 -6.37
C GLN A 215 -2.41 -11.28 -6.73
N THR A 216 -2.34 -12.23 -7.66
CA THR A 216 -3.50 -13.05 -8.05
C THR A 216 -4.03 -13.83 -6.85
N LEU A 217 -3.14 -14.50 -6.10
CA LEU A 217 -3.52 -15.24 -4.89
C LEU A 217 -4.24 -14.34 -3.87
N LEU A 218 -3.65 -13.18 -3.54
CA LEU A 218 -4.21 -12.28 -2.54
C LEU A 218 -5.47 -11.55 -3.03
N ALA A 219 -5.66 -11.37 -4.34
CA ALA A 219 -6.88 -10.79 -4.90
C ALA A 219 -8.07 -11.72 -4.70
N THR A 220 -7.89 -13.02 -4.99
CA THR A 220 -8.90 -14.05 -4.71
C THR A 220 -9.21 -14.12 -3.22
N GLU A 221 -8.18 -14.22 -2.39
CA GLU A 221 -8.36 -14.31 -0.93
C GLU A 221 -9.00 -13.05 -0.34
N GLY A 222 -8.68 -11.89 -0.89
CA GLY A 222 -9.24 -10.59 -0.53
C GLY A 222 -10.73 -10.48 -0.86
N ALA A 223 -11.13 -11.00 -2.02
CA ALA A 223 -12.53 -11.04 -2.43
C ALA A 223 -13.37 -11.94 -1.50
N GLU A 224 -12.85 -13.13 -1.16
CA GLU A 224 -13.54 -14.06 -0.26
C GLU A 224 -13.70 -13.49 1.15
N ILE A 225 -12.62 -12.98 1.75
CA ILE A 225 -12.68 -12.43 3.10
C ILE A 225 -13.56 -11.18 3.17
N LEU A 226 -13.58 -10.35 2.12
CA LEU A 226 -14.49 -9.22 2.05
C LEU A 226 -15.93 -9.70 2.07
N LEU A 227 -16.29 -10.68 1.24
CA LEU A 227 -17.67 -11.17 1.17
C LEU A 227 -18.11 -11.79 2.52
N HIS A 228 -17.23 -12.54 3.18
CA HIS A 228 -17.46 -13.01 4.55
C HIS A 228 -17.69 -11.85 5.53
N THR A 229 -16.85 -10.81 5.44
CA THR A 229 -16.97 -9.64 6.32
C THR A 229 -18.29 -8.90 6.07
N LEU A 230 -18.72 -8.80 4.81
CA LEU A 230 -19.99 -8.19 4.41
C LEU A 230 -21.19 -8.97 4.95
N SER A 231 -21.14 -10.30 5.03
CA SER A 231 -22.27 -11.09 5.52
C SER A 231 -22.53 -10.91 7.02
N GLN A 232 -21.55 -10.41 7.78
CA GLN A 232 -21.59 -10.26 9.24
C GLN A 232 -21.06 -8.89 9.73
N ILE A 233 -21.32 -7.80 9.00
CA ILE A 233 -20.77 -6.47 9.34
C ILE A 233 -21.00 -6.08 10.81
N PRO A 234 -22.22 -6.14 11.40
CA PRO A 234 -22.41 -5.71 12.78
C PRO A 234 -21.53 -6.47 13.78
N PHE A 235 -21.36 -7.78 13.59
CA PHE A 235 -20.48 -8.60 14.42
C PHE A 235 -19.02 -8.15 14.31
N HIS A 236 -18.53 -7.89 13.10
CA HIS A 236 -17.16 -7.42 12.89
C HIS A 236 -16.94 -5.99 13.43
N GLU A 237 -17.96 -5.14 13.39
CA GLU A 237 -17.90 -3.79 13.97
C GLU A 237 -17.85 -3.83 15.51
N ASP A 238 -18.55 -4.77 16.15
CA ASP A 238 -18.48 -4.96 17.60
C ASP A 238 -17.10 -5.47 18.07
N GLN A 239 -16.37 -6.16 17.19
CA GLN A 239 -15.01 -6.66 17.44
C GLN A 239 -13.91 -5.75 16.87
N GLU A 240 -14.27 -4.58 16.33
CA GLU A 240 -13.37 -3.63 15.69
C GLU A 240 -12.24 -3.21 16.64
N LYS A 241 -10.99 -3.41 16.23
CA LYS A 241 -9.81 -2.98 16.99
C LYS A 241 -8.99 -1.99 16.18
N GLU A 242 -8.57 -0.92 16.85
CA GLU A 242 -7.54 -0.03 16.32
C GLU A 242 -6.23 -0.80 16.17
N GLN A 243 -5.46 -0.43 15.15
CA GLN A 243 -4.22 -1.12 14.85
C GLN A 243 -3.16 -0.85 15.93
N GLU A 244 -2.45 -1.91 16.34
CA GLU A 244 -1.29 -1.78 17.23
C GLU A 244 -0.20 -0.93 16.59
N GLN A 245 0.42 -0.04 17.38
CA GLN A 245 1.46 0.86 16.86
C GLN A 245 2.85 0.21 16.82
N ALA A 246 3.09 -0.83 17.63
CA ALA A 246 4.41 -1.45 17.77
C ALA A 246 4.91 -2.14 16.49
N ASN A 247 3.98 -2.64 15.65
CA ASN A 247 4.30 -3.49 14.50
C ASN A 247 4.06 -2.79 13.14
N VAL A 248 3.94 -1.46 13.15
CA VAL A 248 3.69 -0.67 11.93
C VAL A 248 4.92 -0.68 11.04
N THR A 249 4.77 -1.15 9.81
CA THR A 249 5.76 -0.95 8.74
C THR A 249 5.10 -0.34 7.52
N TYR A 250 5.90 0.27 6.64
CA TYR A 250 5.41 1.00 5.48
C TYR A 250 5.90 0.38 4.18
N ALA A 251 4.95 0.09 3.29
CA ALA A 251 5.18 -0.35 1.93
C ALA A 251 5.01 0.82 0.97
N HIS A 252 6.04 1.66 0.90
CA HIS A 252 6.05 2.82 0.01
C HIS A 252 5.97 2.40 -1.46
N LYS A 253 5.49 3.33 -2.31
CA LYS A 253 5.45 3.14 -3.76
C LYS A 253 6.85 2.74 -4.26
N PRO A 254 6.99 1.72 -5.12
CA PRO A 254 8.30 1.28 -5.56
C PRO A 254 8.98 2.40 -6.35
N THR A 255 10.28 2.58 -6.09
CA THR A 255 11.09 3.61 -6.74
C THR A 255 12.12 2.97 -7.67
N THR A 256 12.75 3.79 -8.52
CA THR A 256 13.81 3.29 -9.41
C THR A 256 15.04 2.83 -8.61
N GLU A 257 15.32 3.47 -7.48
CA GLU A 257 16.43 3.17 -6.58
C GLU A 257 16.32 1.73 -6.04
N MET A 258 15.10 1.27 -5.74
CA MET A 258 14.84 -0.10 -5.29
C MET A 258 15.17 -1.17 -6.35
N THR A 259 15.43 -0.79 -7.60
CA THR A 259 15.76 -1.74 -8.69
C THR A 259 17.26 -1.90 -8.90
N TYR A 260 18.09 -1.08 -8.25
CA TYR A 260 19.53 -1.25 -8.32
C TYR A 260 19.97 -2.39 -7.41
N ILE A 261 20.86 -3.22 -7.94
CA ILE A 261 21.56 -4.22 -7.15
C ILE A 261 22.72 -3.53 -6.44
N ASN A 262 22.83 -3.77 -5.14
CA ASN A 262 23.97 -3.44 -4.32
C ASN A 262 24.77 -4.73 -4.05
N TRP A 263 25.76 -4.99 -4.91
CA TRP A 263 26.53 -6.23 -4.91
C TRP A 263 27.26 -6.47 -3.60
N GLU A 264 27.76 -5.41 -2.97
CA GLU A 264 28.51 -5.49 -1.71
C GLU A 264 27.61 -5.73 -0.48
N GLU A 265 26.31 -5.50 -0.57
CA GLU A 265 25.37 -5.62 0.56
C GLU A 265 24.33 -6.75 0.38
N GLN A 266 24.10 -7.22 -0.84
CA GLN A 266 23.03 -8.17 -1.13
C GLN A 266 23.56 -9.59 -1.33
N THR A 267 22.93 -10.52 -0.61
CA THR A 267 23.07 -11.95 -0.84
C THR A 267 22.36 -12.36 -2.12
N CYS A 268 22.68 -13.55 -2.61
CA CYS A 268 22.04 -14.11 -3.79
C CYS A 268 20.52 -14.33 -3.58
N ASP A 269 20.08 -14.65 -2.36
CA ASP A 269 18.65 -14.72 -2.00
C ASP A 269 17.97 -13.33 -1.97
N MET A 270 18.66 -12.28 -1.50
CA MET A 270 18.13 -10.92 -1.56
C MET A 270 17.95 -10.43 -3.00
N ILE A 271 18.89 -10.76 -3.90
CA ILE A 271 18.81 -10.41 -5.33
C ILE A 271 17.68 -11.18 -6.00
N ASP A 272 17.51 -12.48 -5.70
CA ASP A 272 16.40 -13.29 -6.21
C ASP A 272 15.03 -12.73 -5.77
N ARG A 273 14.88 -12.41 -4.47
CA ARG A 273 13.68 -11.75 -3.95
C ARG A 273 13.40 -10.43 -4.66
N GLN A 274 14.43 -9.61 -4.85
CA GLN A 274 14.32 -8.34 -5.58
C GLN A 274 13.87 -8.60 -7.03
N TYR A 275 14.48 -9.55 -7.73
CA TYR A 275 14.12 -9.92 -9.09
C TYR A 275 12.64 -10.33 -9.19
N ARG A 276 12.20 -11.25 -8.33
CA ARG A 276 10.80 -11.73 -8.30
C ARG A 276 9.78 -10.67 -7.90
N ALA A 277 10.15 -9.75 -7.02
CA ALA A 277 9.28 -8.67 -6.58
C ALA A 277 9.05 -7.60 -7.66
N PHE A 278 10.03 -7.38 -8.54
CA PHE A 278 9.96 -6.41 -9.63
C PHE A 278 9.66 -7.02 -11.01
N HIS A 279 9.60 -8.35 -11.08
CA HIS A 279 9.34 -9.14 -12.28
C HIS A 279 8.20 -8.55 -13.13
N GLU A 280 8.35 -8.58 -14.46
CA GLU A 280 7.46 -8.00 -15.49
C GLU A 280 7.28 -6.48 -15.48
N ARG A 281 7.54 -5.78 -14.36
CA ARG A 281 7.30 -4.34 -14.23
C ARG A 281 8.54 -3.51 -14.49
N VAL A 282 9.66 -3.92 -13.89
CA VAL A 282 10.93 -3.20 -13.99
C VAL A 282 12.09 -4.18 -13.95
N TYR A 283 13.12 -3.92 -14.75
CA TYR A 283 14.35 -4.70 -14.73
C TYR A 283 15.26 -4.28 -13.58
N LEU A 284 15.98 -5.24 -12.99
CA LEU A 284 17.08 -4.94 -12.09
C LEU A 284 18.19 -4.21 -12.83
N LYS A 285 18.85 -3.30 -12.12
CA LYS A 285 19.83 -2.36 -12.68
C LYS A 285 21.16 -2.51 -11.97
N THR A 286 22.21 -2.29 -12.74
CA THR A 286 23.58 -2.13 -12.22
C THR A 286 24.33 -1.14 -13.10
N ILE A 287 25.56 -0.78 -12.72
CA ILE A 287 26.41 0.13 -13.49
C ILE A 287 27.50 -0.66 -14.20
N TRP A 288 27.75 -0.34 -15.47
CA TRP A 288 28.90 -0.79 -16.26
C TRP A 288 29.49 0.40 -16.99
N ASP A 289 30.78 0.68 -16.76
CA ASP A 289 31.50 1.78 -17.43
C ASP A 289 30.73 3.12 -17.29
N CYS A 290 30.40 3.48 -16.04
CA CYS A 290 29.64 4.67 -15.67
C CYS A 290 28.23 4.77 -16.32
N LYS A 291 27.70 3.69 -16.87
CA LYS A 291 26.37 3.67 -17.52
C LYS A 291 25.47 2.64 -16.87
N VAL A 292 24.20 3.01 -16.71
CA VAL A 292 23.17 2.08 -16.24
C VAL A 292 22.96 0.98 -17.28
N VAL A 293 23.04 -0.26 -16.84
CA VAL A 293 22.66 -1.45 -17.58
C VAL A 293 21.57 -2.19 -16.84
N LYS A 294 20.74 -2.93 -17.57
CA LYS A 294 19.62 -3.70 -17.01
C LYS A 294 19.89 -5.18 -17.17
N LEU A 295 19.66 -5.96 -16.13
CA LEU A 295 19.86 -7.40 -16.10
C LEU A 295 18.53 -8.13 -16.31
N LEU A 296 18.54 -9.12 -17.20
CA LEU A 296 17.35 -9.84 -17.66
C LEU A 296 17.58 -11.34 -17.54
N ASP A 297 16.47 -12.07 -17.43
CA ASP A 297 16.42 -13.53 -17.37
C ASP A 297 17.40 -14.07 -16.35
N MET A 298 17.10 -13.79 -15.08
CA MET A 298 17.84 -14.36 -13.97
C MET A 298 17.64 -15.88 -13.99
N VAL A 299 18.74 -16.62 -13.90
CA VAL A 299 18.70 -18.07 -13.67
C VAL A 299 18.40 -18.30 -12.20
N ASP A 300 17.60 -19.31 -11.88
CA ASP A 300 17.29 -19.65 -10.50
C ASP A 300 18.56 -19.96 -9.70
N ASN A 301 18.55 -19.58 -8.42
CA ASN A 301 19.73 -19.65 -7.57
C ASN A 301 20.25 -21.08 -7.37
N GLU A 302 19.39 -22.10 -7.40
CA GLU A 302 19.82 -23.50 -7.25
C GLU A 302 20.58 -23.96 -8.49
N THR A 303 20.05 -23.73 -9.69
CA THR A 303 20.76 -23.99 -10.96
C THR A 303 22.07 -23.20 -11.05
N ALA A 304 22.09 -21.93 -10.61
CA ALA A 304 23.30 -21.12 -10.62
C ALA A 304 24.41 -21.70 -9.70
N LYS A 305 24.05 -22.30 -8.56
CA LYS A 305 25.00 -22.96 -7.64
C LYS A 305 25.65 -24.19 -8.26
N GLU A 306 24.93 -24.95 -9.09
CA GLU A 306 25.43 -26.14 -9.79
C GLU A 306 26.54 -25.83 -10.81
N TYR A 307 26.70 -24.55 -11.20
CA TYR A 307 27.77 -24.16 -12.13
C TYR A 307 29.16 -24.13 -11.46
N HIS A 308 29.25 -24.24 -10.13
CA HIS A 308 30.48 -24.37 -9.36
C HIS A 308 31.61 -23.40 -9.78
N VAL A 309 31.24 -22.13 -10.01
CA VAL A 309 32.12 -21.10 -10.59
C VAL A 309 33.40 -20.90 -9.78
N ASP A 310 33.32 -20.94 -8.45
CA ASP A 310 34.51 -20.80 -7.59
C ASP A 310 35.53 -21.93 -7.80
N SER A 311 35.07 -23.16 -8.08
CA SER A 311 35.94 -24.29 -8.42
C SER A 311 36.60 -24.08 -9.79
N LEU A 312 35.81 -23.61 -10.77
CA LEU A 312 36.31 -23.32 -12.11
C LEU A 312 37.36 -22.19 -12.10
N LEU A 313 37.17 -21.16 -11.27
CA LEU A 313 38.13 -20.06 -11.13
C LEU A 313 39.46 -20.53 -10.56
N LYS A 314 39.43 -21.38 -9.52
CA LYS A 314 40.63 -21.98 -8.93
C LYS A 314 41.39 -22.88 -9.91
N GLN A 315 40.68 -23.59 -10.79
CA GLN A 315 41.29 -24.49 -11.77
C GLN A 315 41.89 -23.78 -13.00
N LYS A 316 41.45 -22.56 -13.33
CA LYS A 316 41.74 -21.93 -14.64
C LYS A 316 42.82 -20.85 -14.70
N LEU A 317 43.54 -20.52 -13.63
CA LEU A 317 44.58 -19.47 -13.65
C LEU A 317 44.07 -18.09 -14.15
N LEU A 318 42.75 -17.84 -14.13
CA LEU A 318 42.14 -16.61 -14.70
C LEU A 318 42.18 -15.42 -13.74
N VAL A 319 42.65 -15.63 -12.52
CA VAL A 319 42.85 -14.60 -11.52
C VAL A 319 44.15 -14.92 -10.80
N ASN A 320 45.05 -13.94 -10.68
CA ASN A 320 46.39 -14.16 -10.11
C ASN A 320 46.32 -14.48 -8.61
N SER A 321 45.19 -14.21 -7.95
CA SER A 321 44.89 -14.60 -6.57
C SER A 321 43.39 -14.78 -6.32
N SER A 322 43.01 -15.51 -5.27
CA SER A 322 41.62 -15.57 -4.79
C SER A 322 41.09 -14.23 -4.25
N ASP A 323 42.01 -13.31 -3.91
CA ASP A 323 41.70 -12.01 -3.31
C ASP A 323 41.15 -10.99 -4.33
N ASP A 324 41.27 -11.32 -5.62
CA ASP A 324 40.82 -10.50 -6.74
C ASP A 324 39.30 -10.61 -7.00
N VAL A 325 38.63 -11.65 -6.49
CA VAL A 325 37.19 -11.85 -6.72
C VAL A 325 36.36 -11.18 -5.61
N HIS A 326 35.92 -9.96 -5.87
CA HIS A 326 35.02 -9.20 -4.98
C HIS A 326 33.58 -9.16 -5.52
N PRO A 327 32.58 -8.78 -4.70
CA PRO A 327 31.23 -8.55 -5.20
C PRO A 327 31.18 -7.61 -6.40
N GLY A 328 30.28 -7.89 -7.34
CA GLY A 328 30.15 -7.21 -8.63
C GLY A 328 31.03 -7.79 -9.74
N THR A 329 32.03 -8.62 -9.43
CA THR A 329 32.85 -9.30 -10.46
C THR A 329 31.96 -10.12 -11.40
N VAL A 330 32.12 -9.93 -12.70
CA VAL A 330 31.31 -10.56 -13.74
C VAL A 330 32.15 -11.43 -14.67
N LEU A 331 31.64 -12.62 -14.97
CA LEU A 331 32.26 -13.61 -15.85
C LEU A 331 31.22 -14.19 -16.81
N HIS A 332 31.62 -14.49 -18.05
CA HIS A 332 30.77 -15.24 -18.96
C HIS A 332 30.92 -16.75 -18.76
N TYR A 333 29.82 -17.42 -18.41
CA TYR A 333 29.76 -18.86 -18.34
C TYR A 333 29.25 -19.44 -19.66
N LYS A 334 30.21 -19.90 -20.49
CA LYS A 334 29.96 -20.35 -21.87
C LYS A 334 28.93 -21.47 -21.98
N LYS A 335 28.93 -22.46 -21.06
CA LYS A 335 28.09 -23.66 -21.18
C LYS A 335 26.59 -23.32 -21.13
N ALA A 336 26.19 -22.41 -20.24
CA ALA A 336 24.79 -21.98 -20.10
C ALA A 336 24.50 -20.62 -20.74
N ASN A 337 25.50 -20.03 -21.42
CA ASN A 337 25.44 -18.70 -22.01
C ASN A 337 24.84 -17.64 -21.06
N CYS A 338 25.40 -17.52 -19.86
CA CYS A 338 24.98 -16.54 -18.86
C CYS A 338 26.16 -15.72 -18.32
N LEU A 339 25.85 -14.58 -17.74
CA LEU A 339 26.78 -13.76 -16.95
C LEU A 339 26.67 -14.19 -15.49
N MET A 340 27.75 -14.76 -14.95
CA MET A 340 27.91 -15.04 -13.53
C MET A 340 28.42 -13.79 -12.84
N ILE A 341 27.71 -13.32 -11.83
CA ILE A 341 28.06 -12.09 -11.10
C ILE A 341 28.18 -12.40 -9.61
N LYS A 342 29.33 -12.06 -9.01
CA LYS A 342 29.61 -12.28 -7.59
C LYS A 342 28.70 -11.39 -6.74
N CYS A 343 27.90 -12.01 -5.88
CA CYS A 343 27.11 -11.35 -4.83
C CYS A 343 27.87 -11.45 -3.48
N LEU A 344 27.30 -10.90 -2.40
CA LEU A 344 27.92 -10.93 -1.06
C LEU A 344 28.33 -12.34 -0.62
N ASP A 345 27.46 -13.34 -0.83
CA ASP A 345 27.60 -14.69 -0.28
C ASP A 345 27.70 -15.80 -1.36
N GLY A 346 27.75 -15.44 -2.65
CA GLY A 346 27.72 -16.42 -3.73
C GLY A 346 27.80 -15.81 -5.12
N TRP A 347 27.15 -16.45 -6.09
CA TRP A 347 27.03 -15.98 -7.47
C TRP A 347 25.58 -16.03 -7.94
N VAL A 348 25.14 -14.98 -8.62
CA VAL A 348 23.88 -14.96 -9.39
C VAL A 348 24.16 -14.99 -10.87
N ALA A 349 23.19 -15.40 -11.67
CA ALA A 349 23.36 -15.56 -13.12
C ALA A 349 22.25 -14.88 -13.92
N PHE A 350 22.62 -14.20 -15.01
CA PHE A 350 21.68 -13.54 -15.93
C PHE A 350 22.01 -13.88 -17.38
N GLN A 351 21.00 -14.23 -18.18
CA GLN A 351 21.23 -14.65 -19.59
C GLN A 351 21.28 -13.47 -20.56
N ARG A 352 20.62 -12.36 -20.23
CA ARG A 352 20.57 -11.17 -21.08
C ARG A 352 20.84 -9.89 -20.31
N ILE A 353 21.29 -8.89 -21.06
CA ILE A 353 21.57 -7.55 -20.56
C ILE A 353 21.09 -6.50 -21.57
N ILE A 354 20.60 -5.36 -21.08
CA ILE A 354 20.32 -4.18 -21.91
C ILE A 354 21.38 -3.12 -21.65
N LYS A 355 22.12 -2.78 -22.71
CA LYS A 355 23.02 -1.63 -22.80
C LYS A 355 22.81 -0.95 -24.16
N GLY A 356 21.87 -0.01 -24.21
CA GLY A 356 21.37 0.58 -25.47
C GLY A 356 20.43 -0.37 -26.22
N LYS A 357 20.87 -1.59 -26.51
CA LYS A 357 20.06 -2.70 -27.04
C LYS A 357 20.12 -3.92 -26.12
N THR A 358 19.13 -4.80 -26.23
CA THR A 358 19.16 -6.13 -25.61
C THR A 358 20.23 -6.98 -26.29
N MET A 359 21.00 -7.71 -25.49
CA MET A 359 22.01 -8.65 -25.97
C MET A 359 22.14 -9.86 -25.03
N THR A 360 22.60 -10.97 -25.58
CA THR A 360 22.94 -12.20 -24.85
C THR A 360 24.22 -12.03 -24.05
N ALA A 361 24.44 -12.92 -23.08
CA ALA A 361 25.70 -12.95 -22.32
C ALA A 361 26.93 -13.12 -23.22
N GLN A 362 26.88 -13.96 -24.26
CA GLN A 362 27.95 -14.13 -25.24
C GLN A 362 28.24 -12.86 -26.04
N GLU A 363 27.20 -12.14 -26.47
CA GLU A 363 27.38 -10.85 -27.16
C GLU A 363 28.00 -9.81 -26.23
N PHE A 364 27.58 -9.79 -24.96
CA PHE A 364 28.18 -8.91 -23.96
C PHE A 364 29.65 -9.25 -23.70
N GLN A 365 29.98 -10.55 -23.61
CA GLN A 365 31.36 -11.03 -23.51
C GLN A 365 32.22 -10.51 -24.67
N ASN A 366 31.77 -10.72 -25.91
CA ASN A 366 32.52 -10.33 -27.10
C ASN A 366 32.63 -8.81 -27.26
N GLY A 367 31.56 -8.09 -26.91
CA GLY A 367 31.46 -6.65 -27.10
C GLY A 367 32.11 -5.80 -26.01
N PHE A 368 32.20 -6.31 -24.78
CA PHE A 368 32.57 -5.54 -23.58
C PHE A 368 33.60 -6.26 -22.72
N LEU A 369 33.33 -7.48 -22.23
CA LEU A 369 34.23 -8.17 -21.29
C LEU A 369 35.61 -8.44 -21.91
N CYS A 370 35.67 -8.95 -23.15
CA CYS A 370 36.94 -9.19 -23.86
C CYS A 370 37.76 -7.92 -24.16
N LYS A 371 37.16 -6.72 -24.05
CA LYS A 371 37.85 -5.44 -24.31
C LYS A 371 38.48 -4.86 -23.05
N VAL A 372 38.16 -5.41 -21.88
CA VAL A 372 38.82 -5.03 -20.63
C VAL A 372 40.25 -5.58 -20.65
N PRO A 373 41.28 -4.76 -20.37
CA PRO A 373 42.66 -5.24 -20.29
C PRO A 373 42.80 -6.43 -19.36
N ALA A 374 43.64 -7.40 -19.70
CA ALA A 374 43.79 -8.65 -18.94
C ALA A 374 44.25 -8.45 -17.48
N ASN A 375 44.83 -7.30 -17.14
CA ASN A 375 45.21 -6.92 -15.79
C ASN A 375 44.09 -6.23 -14.98
N LYS A 376 42.88 -6.12 -15.55
CA LYS A 376 41.71 -5.53 -14.91
C LYS A 376 40.57 -6.53 -14.84
N ILE A 377 39.87 -6.51 -13.73
CA ILE A 377 38.71 -7.37 -13.49
C ILE A 377 37.48 -6.70 -14.07
N CYS A 378 36.67 -7.49 -14.78
CA CYS A 378 35.37 -7.03 -15.21
C CYS A 378 34.43 -6.98 -14.00
N LYS A 379 33.92 -5.78 -13.68
CA LYS A 379 33.03 -5.56 -12.54
C LYS A 379 31.79 -4.77 -12.97
N PHE A 380 30.65 -5.13 -12.40
CA PHE A 380 29.48 -4.26 -12.28
C PHE A 380 29.50 -3.50 -10.97
N ASP A 381 29.23 -2.19 -11.02
CA ASP A 381 29.22 -1.34 -9.83
C ASP A 381 27.82 -1.13 -9.26
N SER A 382 27.77 -1.08 -7.94
CA SER A 382 26.59 -0.67 -7.17
C SER A 382 26.33 0.83 -7.31
N GLN A 383 25.06 1.24 -7.32
CA GLN A 383 24.67 2.64 -7.54
C GLN A 383 25.30 3.62 -6.53
N LYS A 384 25.44 3.23 -5.26
CA LYS A 384 26.00 4.09 -4.20
C LYS A 384 27.44 4.52 -4.52
N ASN A 385 28.24 3.62 -5.10
CA ASN A 385 29.63 3.90 -5.47
C ASN A 385 29.69 4.89 -6.64
N TYR A 386 28.77 4.78 -7.60
CA TYR A 386 28.66 5.70 -8.73
C TYR A 386 28.35 7.14 -8.30
N LEU A 387 27.39 7.36 -7.39
CA LEU A 387 27.06 8.72 -6.93
C LEU A 387 28.26 9.39 -6.23
N TYR A 388 29.09 8.62 -5.54
CA TYR A 388 30.29 9.13 -4.90
C TYR A 388 31.36 9.55 -5.91
N GLU A 389 31.63 8.71 -6.93
CA GLU A 389 32.60 9.02 -7.98
C GLU A 389 32.15 10.17 -8.89
N ASP A 390 30.87 10.25 -9.25
CA ASP A 390 30.32 11.35 -10.06
C ASP A 390 30.45 12.70 -9.35
N ILE A 391 30.18 12.75 -8.04
CA ILE A 391 30.36 13.97 -7.23
C ILE A 391 31.84 14.33 -7.14
N TYR A 392 32.72 13.34 -6.96
CA TYR A 392 34.16 13.56 -6.88
C TYR A 392 34.75 14.04 -8.22
N ASN A 393 34.34 13.45 -9.33
CA ASN A 393 34.81 13.79 -10.67
C ASN A 393 34.27 15.14 -11.16
N LYS A 394 33.02 15.51 -10.82
CA LYS A 394 32.48 16.86 -11.06
C LYS A 394 33.22 17.94 -10.27
N LYS A 395 33.71 17.65 -9.06
CA LYS A 395 34.54 18.60 -8.28
C LYS A 395 35.93 18.79 -8.88
N ARG A 396 36.45 17.82 -9.62
CA ARG A 396 37.75 17.90 -10.31
C ARG A 396 37.69 18.71 -11.59
N THR A 397 36.62 18.59 -12.37
CA THR A 397 36.41 19.34 -13.63
C THR A 397 36.11 20.82 -13.42
N VAL A 398 35.72 21.23 -12.20
CA VAL A 398 35.53 22.66 -11.84
C VAL A 398 36.82 23.29 -11.28
N ARG A 399 37.87 22.50 -11.05
CA ARG A 399 39.18 22.96 -10.54
C ARG A 399 40.33 22.83 -11.54
N SER A 400 40.04 22.39 -12.76
CA SER A 400 40.93 22.42 -13.94
C SER A 400 40.39 23.43 -14.92
#